data_AF-A0A9E5EWR5-F1
#
_entry.id   AF-A0A9E5EWR5-F1
#
_cell.length_a   1.000
_cell.length_b   1.000
_cell.length_c   1.000
_cell.angle_alpha   90.00
_cell.angle_beta   90.00
_cell.angle_gamma   90.00
#
_symmetry.space_group_name_H-M   'P 1'
#
loop_
_entity.id
_entity.type
_entity.pdbx_description
1 polymer ?
#
loop_
_entity_poly.entity_id
_entity_poly.type
_entity_poly.pdbx_seq_one_letter_code
_entity_poly.pdbx_strand_id
1 'polypeptide(L)'
;MIAYPAPGKLDPKKLPALSVLALKKGDIARGKALMASSGTSQLQCLKCHSVQGSGGAIGPDLSMIGKKGTKENLYESLINPNKAIADQYLTWIIETKKGQVLTGLIVEESPELIVLRDGNGKDYKIDRKDVESKAKGPNSLMPSDLINSMSEQDLIDLVDYLATLQTAAFSPEWFHIVGPFDNGVGDENFEKMGEPEAKVELEKKLKGKSGPVAWSKVRASFNGYLNLALHFSPESNGIISYLYQVIDSPIDQEATILVGADDCIKIWVNNVEVFKDKNHFAAQPARNSVAVKLKKGANPVLIKINNGEGEHGLYFSILSKEPIKIGAKQ
;
A
#
# COMPACT_ATOMS: atom_id res chain seq x y z
N MET A 1 13.88 -20.03 7.41
CA MET A 1 12.87 -19.76 8.47
C MET A 1 13.59 -19.13 9.65
N ILE A 2 13.48 -17.81 9.82
CA ILE A 2 13.87 -17.18 11.09
C ILE A 2 12.68 -17.43 12.03
N ALA A 3 12.87 -18.28 13.03
CA ALA A 3 11.89 -18.45 14.09
C ALA A 3 11.74 -17.11 14.81
N TYR A 4 10.59 -16.46 14.66
CA TYR A 4 10.23 -15.33 15.51
C TYR A 4 10.23 -15.83 16.96
N PRO A 5 10.81 -15.06 17.91
CA PRO A 5 10.86 -15.49 19.29
C PRO A 5 9.44 -15.73 19.82
N ALA A 6 9.31 -16.62 20.80
CA ALA A 6 8.06 -16.87 21.51
C ALA A 6 7.45 -15.53 21.97
N PRO A 7 6.11 -15.36 21.93
CA PRO A 7 5.48 -14.11 22.30
C PRO A 7 5.92 -13.70 23.70
N GLY A 8 6.65 -12.59 23.77
CA GLY A 8 6.88 -11.92 25.04
C GLY A 8 5.53 -11.46 25.57
N LYS A 9 5.27 -11.64 26.86
CA LYS A 9 4.15 -10.94 27.51
C LYS A 9 4.65 -9.59 27.98
N LEU A 10 4.63 -8.59 27.09
CA LEU A 10 4.91 -7.23 27.51
C LEU A 10 3.79 -6.76 28.44
N ASP A 11 4.16 -6.31 29.64
CA ASP A 11 3.25 -5.60 30.52
C ASP A 11 3.60 -4.12 30.42
N PRO A 12 2.75 -3.29 29.76
CA PRO A 12 3.03 -1.87 29.59
C PRO A 12 3.25 -1.12 30.91
N LYS A 13 2.71 -1.63 32.02
CA LYS A 13 2.88 -1.02 33.35
C LYS A 13 4.28 -1.23 33.94
N LYS A 14 5.03 -2.20 33.42
CA LYS A 14 6.41 -2.51 33.85
C LYS A 14 7.48 -1.86 32.97
N LEU A 15 7.07 -1.19 31.90
CA LEU A 15 7.99 -0.50 31.02
C LEU A 15 8.67 0.68 31.75
N PRO A 16 9.94 0.97 31.44
CA PRO A 16 10.57 2.22 31.84
C PRO A 16 9.79 3.43 31.33
N ALA A 17 10.06 4.61 31.91
CA ALA A 17 9.53 5.86 31.39
C ALA A 17 9.87 6.03 29.90
N LEU A 18 8.97 6.66 29.13
CA LEU A 18 9.14 6.79 27.66
C LEU A 18 10.44 7.49 27.28
N SER A 19 10.89 8.48 28.08
CA SER A 19 12.18 9.15 27.89
C SER A 19 13.38 8.21 28.05
N VAL A 20 13.27 7.19 28.91
CA VAL A 20 14.31 6.16 29.06
C VAL A 20 14.29 5.20 27.89
N LEU A 21 13.10 4.78 27.43
CA LEU A 21 12.95 3.93 26.24
C LEU A 21 13.46 4.61 24.97
N ALA A 22 13.22 5.92 24.81
CA ALA A 22 13.67 6.69 23.65
C ALA A 22 15.20 6.78 23.51
N LEU A 23 15.93 6.68 24.62
CA LEU A 23 17.39 6.64 24.64
C LEU A 23 17.97 5.25 24.33
N LYS A 24 17.14 4.19 24.35
CA LYS A 24 17.59 2.85 23.99
C LYS A 24 17.85 2.76 22.49
N LYS A 25 18.74 1.83 22.13
CA LYS A 25 19.11 1.54 20.74
C LYS A 25 18.60 0.16 20.37
N GLY A 26 17.72 0.12 19.38
CA GLY A 26 17.19 -1.11 18.80
C GLY A 26 17.96 -1.54 17.56
N ASP A 27 17.64 -2.75 17.11
CA ASP A 27 18.02 -3.28 15.82
C ASP A 27 16.94 -2.93 14.77
N ILE A 28 17.29 -2.01 13.88
CA ILE A 28 16.41 -1.53 12.80
C ILE A 28 16.01 -2.67 11.85
N ALA A 29 16.91 -3.63 11.58
CA ALA A 29 16.61 -4.73 10.68
C ALA A 29 15.59 -5.70 11.31
N ARG A 30 15.71 -5.96 12.61
CA ARG A 30 14.70 -6.71 13.38
C ARG A 30 13.37 -5.97 13.43
N GLY A 31 13.38 -4.65 13.70
CA GLY A 31 12.19 -3.81 13.70
C GLY A 31 11.46 -3.81 12.36
N LYS A 32 12.20 -3.72 11.25
CA LYS A 32 11.65 -3.86 9.90
C LYS A 32 11.00 -5.22 9.67
N ALA A 33 11.64 -6.30 10.10
CA ALA A 33 11.10 -7.66 9.97
C ALA A 33 9.82 -7.84 10.79
N LEU A 34 9.79 -7.34 12.03
CA LEU A 34 8.60 -7.31 12.88
C LEU A 34 7.44 -6.59 12.19
N MET A 35 7.69 -5.39 11.66
CA MET A 35 6.67 -4.65 10.92
C MET A 35 6.21 -5.41 9.68
N ALA A 36 7.11 -5.98 8.87
CA ALA A 36 6.77 -6.74 7.66
C ALA A 36 5.91 -7.97 7.95
N SER A 37 6.17 -8.67 9.06
CA SER A 37 5.38 -9.84 9.49
C SER A 37 4.09 -9.49 10.24
N SER A 38 3.87 -8.21 10.56
CA SER A 38 2.74 -7.79 11.40
C SER A 38 1.38 -8.08 10.75
N GLY A 39 1.28 -8.12 9.41
CA GLY A 39 0.03 -8.41 8.71
C GLY A 39 -0.54 -9.81 8.98
N THR A 40 0.32 -10.78 9.31
CA THR A 40 -0.05 -12.18 9.54
C THR A 40 0.21 -12.66 10.96
N SER A 41 0.87 -11.85 11.80
CA SER A 41 1.13 -12.15 13.21
C SER A 41 0.10 -11.50 14.14
N GLN A 42 0.29 -11.68 15.45
CA GLN A 42 -0.56 -11.08 16.48
C GLN A 42 -0.42 -9.55 16.54
N LEU A 43 0.64 -8.96 15.97
CA LEU A 43 0.88 -7.53 15.97
C LEU A 43 -0.06 -6.75 15.05
N GLN A 44 -0.54 -7.34 13.96
CA GLN A 44 -1.56 -6.78 13.07
C GLN A 44 -1.33 -5.36 12.51
N CYS A 45 -0.16 -4.74 12.72
CA CYS A 45 0.11 -3.34 12.35
C CYS A 45 -0.16 -3.11 10.86
N LEU A 46 0.39 -3.95 9.97
CA LEU A 46 0.19 -3.88 8.52
C LEU A 46 -1.21 -4.26 8.04
N LYS A 47 -2.09 -4.81 8.90
CA LYS A 47 -3.51 -4.97 8.52
C LYS A 47 -4.21 -3.62 8.44
N CYS A 48 -3.82 -2.67 9.28
CA CYS A 48 -4.44 -1.35 9.36
C CYS A 48 -3.60 -0.27 8.70
N HIS A 49 -2.28 -0.30 8.89
CA HIS A 49 -1.36 0.74 8.42
C HIS A 49 -0.64 0.32 7.15
N SER A 50 -0.34 1.30 6.31
CA SER A 50 0.60 1.15 5.20
C SER A 50 1.99 1.64 5.59
N VAL A 51 3.01 0.98 5.04
CA VAL A 51 4.41 1.38 5.09
C VAL A 51 4.97 1.18 3.70
N GLN A 52 5.47 2.25 3.10
CA GLN A 52 6.15 2.26 1.82
C GLN A 52 5.33 1.55 0.71
N GLY A 53 4.01 1.74 0.73
CA GLY A 53 3.09 1.15 -0.26
C GLY A 53 2.58 -0.24 0.03
N SER A 54 2.91 -0.81 1.19
CA SER A 54 2.47 -2.13 1.63
C SER A 54 1.66 -2.04 2.92
N GLY A 55 0.57 -2.79 3.03
CA GLY A 55 -0.27 -2.84 4.23
C GLY A 55 -1.62 -2.15 4.04
N GLY A 56 -2.41 -2.04 5.10
CA GLY A 56 -3.79 -1.57 5.05
C GLY A 56 -3.96 -0.05 4.92
N ALA A 57 -5.21 0.36 4.68
CA ALA A 57 -5.64 1.76 4.55
C ALA A 57 -6.75 2.11 5.55
N ILE A 58 -6.70 1.51 6.74
CA ILE A 58 -7.60 1.83 7.86
C ILE A 58 -6.94 2.90 8.73
N GLY A 59 -5.70 2.66 9.13
CA GLY A 59 -4.84 3.59 9.84
C GLY A 59 -4.02 4.48 8.91
N PRO A 60 -3.29 5.47 9.45
CA PRO A 60 -2.39 6.33 8.69
C PRO A 60 -1.24 5.56 8.03
N ASP A 61 -0.79 6.08 6.89
CA ASP A 61 0.50 5.71 6.30
C ASP A 61 1.65 6.13 7.23
N LEU A 62 2.47 5.16 7.61
CA LEU A 62 3.59 5.32 8.53
C LEU A 62 4.92 5.63 7.83
N SER A 63 4.96 5.73 6.50
CA SER A 63 6.20 5.96 5.71
C SER A 63 6.98 7.22 6.09
N MET A 64 6.31 8.21 6.69
CA MET A 64 6.91 9.43 7.21
C MET A 64 6.75 9.61 8.72
N ILE A 65 6.40 8.55 9.47
CA ILE A 65 6.06 8.71 10.89
C ILE A 65 7.25 9.21 11.72
N GLY A 66 8.47 8.82 11.37
CA GLY A 66 9.71 9.30 12.01
C GLY A 66 10.00 10.78 11.78
N LYS A 67 9.37 11.42 10.79
CA LYS A 67 9.44 12.88 10.57
C LYS A 67 8.33 13.63 11.31
N LYS A 68 7.23 12.96 11.64
CA LYS A 68 6.03 13.55 12.26
C LYS A 68 6.07 13.56 13.79
N GLY A 69 6.89 12.72 14.42
CA GLY A 69 6.94 12.60 15.88
C GLY A 69 8.30 12.14 16.40
N THR A 70 8.53 12.37 17.69
CA THR A 70 9.68 11.85 18.44
C THR A 70 9.52 10.36 18.74
N LYS A 71 10.60 9.68 19.15
CA LYS A 71 10.49 8.28 19.61
C LYS A 71 9.52 8.14 20.79
N GLU A 72 9.48 9.11 21.69
CA GLU A 72 8.53 9.17 22.80
C GLU A 72 7.09 9.21 22.30
N ASN A 73 6.81 9.99 21.25
CA ASN A 73 5.48 9.99 20.62
C ASN A 73 5.15 8.62 20.02
N LEU A 74 6.10 7.97 19.35
CA LEU A 74 5.91 6.62 18.79
C LEU A 74 5.59 5.60 19.88
N TYR A 75 6.36 5.57 20.98
CA TYR A 75 6.08 4.70 22.11
C TYR A 75 4.71 4.99 22.72
N GLU A 76 4.37 6.26 22.93
CA GLU A 76 3.07 6.65 23.48
C GLU A 76 1.91 6.15 22.61
N SER A 77 2.00 6.32 21.29
CA SER A 77 0.96 5.84 20.36
C SER A 77 0.82 4.32 20.35
N LEU A 78 1.92 3.58 20.50
CA LEU A 78 1.91 2.11 20.56
C LEU A 78 1.38 1.57 21.90
N ILE A 79 1.76 2.22 23.01
CA ILE A 79 1.41 1.79 24.37
C ILE A 79 0.00 2.25 24.76
N ASN A 80 -0.38 3.48 24.38
CA ASN A 80 -1.64 4.12 24.75
C ASN A 80 -2.36 4.70 23.51
N PRO A 81 -2.83 3.85 22.58
CA PRO A 81 -3.42 4.31 21.31
C PRO A 81 -4.70 5.17 21.48
N ASN A 82 -5.36 5.10 22.63
CA ASN A 82 -6.54 5.91 22.95
C ASN A 82 -6.21 7.30 23.53
N LYS A 83 -4.94 7.57 23.89
CA LYS A 83 -4.57 8.82 24.59
C LYS A 83 -4.75 10.06 23.72
N ALA A 84 -4.42 9.94 22.44
CA ALA A 84 -4.53 11.02 21.47
C ALA A 84 -4.90 10.43 20.11
N ILE A 85 -6.17 10.55 19.74
CA ILE A 85 -6.70 10.08 18.46
C ILE A 85 -6.92 11.31 17.58
N ALA A 86 -6.30 11.34 16.41
CA ALA A 86 -6.54 12.43 15.46
C ALA A 86 -7.97 12.36 14.93
N ASP A 87 -8.57 13.52 14.63
CA ASP A 87 -10.00 13.62 14.28
C ASP A 87 -10.42 12.70 13.12
N GLN A 88 -9.58 12.54 12.10
CA GLN A 88 -9.86 11.65 10.96
C GLN A 88 -9.82 10.14 11.30
N TYR A 89 -9.29 9.77 12.47
CA TYR A 89 -9.21 8.39 12.96
C TYR A 89 -10.10 8.14 14.19
N LEU A 90 -10.99 9.09 14.52
CA LEU A 90 -11.99 8.86 15.55
C LEU A 90 -12.95 7.75 15.11
N THR A 91 -13.13 6.77 16.00
CA THR A 91 -14.14 5.75 15.81
C THR A 91 -15.54 6.35 15.96
N TRP A 92 -16.45 5.95 15.09
CA TRP A 92 -17.87 6.29 15.12
C TRP A 92 -18.71 5.04 15.30
N ILE A 93 -19.78 5.19 16.08
CA ILE A 93 -20.84 4.21 16.25
C ILE A 93 -22.07 4.78 15.56
N ILE A 94 -22.56 4.07 14.54
CA ILE A 94 -23.74 4.44 13.77
C ILE A 94 -24.80 3.37 13.99
N GLU A 95 -25.93 3.78 14.55
CA GLU A 95 -27.12 2.95 14.63
C GLU A 95 -28.03 3.32 13.46
N THR A 96 -28.51 2.31 12.75
CA THR A 96 -29.45 2.49 11.64
C THR A 96 -30.87 2.22 12.12
N LYS A 97 -31.87 2.82 11.47
CA LYS A 97 -33.30 2.59 11.74
C LYS A 97 -33.76 1.14 11.54
N LYS A 98 -32.90 0.30 10.94
CA LYS A 98 -33.11 -1.14 10.77
C LYS A 98 -32.52 -1.95 11.93
N GLY A 99 -32.02 -1.29 12.99
CA GLY A 99 -31.42 -1.90 14.17
C GLY A 99 -29.98 -2.37 13.99
N GLN A 100 -29.30 -2.04 12.87
CA GLN A 100 -27.88 -2.36 12.72
C GLN A 100 -27.02 -1.35 13.46
N VAL A 101 -26.07 -1.84 14.26
CA VAL A 101 -25.04 -1.04 14.93
C VAL A 101 -23.71 -1.28 14.21
N LEU A 102 -23.17 -0.22 13.61
CA LEU A 102 -21.93 -0.26 12.84
C LEU A 102 -20.87 0.58 13.55
N THR A 103 -19.66 0.03 13.69
CA THR A 103 -18.53 0.71 14.35
C THR A 103 -17.35 0.80 13.39
N GLY A 104 -16.79 2.00 13.21
CA GLY A 104 -15.71 2.20 12.24
C GLY A 104 -15.26 3.65 12.08
N LEU A 105 -14.50 3.94 11.04
CA LEU A 105 -14.08 5.29 10.65
C LEU A 105 -14.99 5.82 9.58
N ILE A 106 -15.37 7.10 9.67
CA ILE A 106 -16.06 7.77 8.56
C ILE A 106 -15.00 8.15 7.53
N VAL A 107 -15.03 7.50 6.37
CA VAL A 107 -14.08 7.72 5.26
C VAL A 107 -14.63 8.64 4.18
N GLU A 108 -15.96 8.79 4.14
CA GLU A 108 -16.66 9.77 3.30
C GLU A 108 -17.95 10.19 4.02
N GLU A 109 -18.24 11.49 4.03
CA GLU A 109 -19.48 12.02 4.59
C GLU A 109 -19.97 13.18 3.72
N SER A 110 -21.15 13.00 3.12
CA SER A 110 -21.85 14.01 2.32
C SER A 110 -23.21 14.34 2.98
N PRO A 111 -23.98 15.30 2.44
CA PRO A 111 -25.34 15.55 2.92
C PRO A 111 -26.31 14.36 2.76
N GLU A 112 -25.99 13.38 1.91
CA GLU A 112 -26.89 12.27 1.59
C GLU A 112 -26.36 10.93 2.10
N LEU A 113 -25.04 10.76 2.16
CA LEU A 113 -24.38 9.48 2.38
C LEU A 113 -23.32 9.58 3.47
N ILE A 114 -23.23 8.53 4.28
CA ILE A 114 -22.07 8.23 5.13
C ILE A 114 -21.45 6.93 4.64
N VAL A 115 -20.14 6.94 4.40
CA VAL A 115 -19.36 5.72 4.16
C VAL A 115 -18.52 5.44 5.40
N LEU A 116 -18.84 4.34 6.08
CA LEU A 116 -18.17 3.90 7.29
C LEU A 116 -17.27 2.69 6.98
N ARG A 117 -15.98 2.75 7.31
CA ARG A 117 -15.03 1.65 7.19
C ARG A 117 -14.85 0.94 8.53
N ASP A 118 -15.18 -0.34 8.64
CA ASP A 118 -14.95 -1.11 9.87
C ASP A 118 -13.47 -1.49 10.07
N GLY A 119 -13.15 -2.07 11.22
CA GLY A 119 -11.80 -2.54 11.56
C GLY A 119 -11.26 -3.68 10.69
N ASN A 120 -12.09 -4.27 9.81
CA ASN A 120 -11.68 -5.25 8.81
C ASN A 120 -11.47 -4.63 7.43
N GLY A 121 -11.66 -3.31 7.30
CA GLY A 121 -11.53 -2.58 6.04
C GLY A 121 -12.76 -2.66 5.14
N LYS A 122 -13.91 -3.14 5.65
CA LYS A 122 -15.15 -3.18 4.88
C LYS A 122 -15.87 -1.84 4.95
N ASP A 123 -16.23 -1.33 3.78
CA ASP A 123 -16.99 -0.09 3.64
C ASP A 123 -18.51 -0.36 3.67
N TYR A 124 -19.22 0.35 4.54
CA TYR A 124 -20.67 0.38 4.64
C TYR A 124 -21.16 1.71 4.12
N LYS A 125 -21.94 1.68 3.05
CA LYS A 125 -22.64 2.86 2.52
C LYS A 125 -23.99 2.98 3.20
N ILE A 126 -24.19 4.08 3.92
CA ILE A 126 -25.36 4.31 4.77
C ILE A 126 -26.01 5.62 4.33
N ASP A 127 -27.22 5.55 3.77
CA ASP A 127 -27.98 6.77 3.49
C ASP A 127 -28.26 7.51 4.81
N ARG A 128 -28.05 8.83 4.85
CA ARG A 128 -28.30 9.61 6.08
C ARG A 128 -29.72 9.48 6.62
N LYS A 129 -30.70 9.31 5.73
CA LYS A 129 -32.10 9.10 6.12
C LYS A 129 -32.31 7.80 6.92
N ASP A 130 -31.41 6.83 6.79
CA ASP A 130 -31.45 5.53 7.46
C ASP A 130 -30.66 5.55 8.78
N VAL A 131 -29.94 6.62 9.10
CA VAL A 131 -29.24 6.80 10.37
C VAL A 131 -30.26 7.14 11.45
N GLU A 132 -30.23 6.37 12.54
CA GLU A 132 -30.99 6.61 13.77
C GLU A 132 -30.15 7.41 14.76
N SER A 133 -28.90 7.00 14.99
CA SER A 133 -27.97 7.71 15.86
C SER A 133 -26.54 7.66 15.31
N LYS A 134 -25.74 8.68 15.63
CA LYS A 134 -24.32 8.80 15.29
C LYS A 134 -23.59 9.36 16.50
N ALA A 135 -22.70 8.55 17.08
CA ALA A 135 -21.93 8.93 18.26
C ALA A 135 -20.43 8.63 18.05
N LYS A 136 -19.57 9.38 18.74
CA LYS A 136 -18.15 9.06 18.81
C LYS A 136 -17.96 7.85 19.74
N GLY A 137 -17.18 6.87 19.30
CA GLY A 137 -16.76 5.75 20.12
C GLY A 137 -15.70 6.20 21.14
N PRO A 138 -15.59 5.51 22.30
CA PRO A 138 -14.64 5.87 23.35
C PRO A 138 -13.20 5.46 23.03
N ASN A 139 -13.00 4.53 22.11
CA ASN A 139 -11.71 3.92 21.81
C ASN A 139 -11.35 4.06 20.32
N SER A 140 -10.05 4.10 20.04
CA SER A 140 -9.47 3.94 18.71
C SER A 140 -9.76 2.56 18.14
N LEU A 141 -9.74 2.44 16.80
CA LEU A 141 -9.68 1.12 16.15
C LEU A 141 -8.32 0.43 16.35
N MET A 142 -7.27 1.16 16.72
CA MET A 142 -5.99 0.56 17.08
C MET A 142 -6.09 -0.13 18.45
N PRO A 143 -5.91 -1.47 18.53
CA PRO A 143 -6.07 -2.21 19.79
C PRO A 143 -5.07 -1.79 20.86
N SER A 144 -5.52 -1.69 22.11
CA SER A 144 -4.65 -1.29 23.25
C SER A 144 -3.73 -2.40 23.75
N ASP A 145 -3.99 -3.64 23.36
CA ASP A 145 -3.22 -4.83 23.74
C ASP A 145 -2.26 -5.31 22.65
N LEU A 146 -2.10 -4.52 21.58
CA LEU A 146 -1.31 -4.89 20.40
C LEU A 146 0.13 -5.31 20.73
N ILE A 147 0.76 -4.54 21.63
CA ILE A 147 2.15 -4.75 22.03
C ILE A 147 2.34 -5.86 23.07
N ASN A 148 1.24 -6.41 23.62
CA ASN A 148 1.33 -7.40 24.70
C ASN A 148 1.94 -8.73 24.26
N SER A 149 2.04 -8.98 22.96
CA SER A 149 2.70 -10.16 22.37
C SER A 149 4.19 -9.95 22.05
N MET A 150 4.71 -8.74 22.31
CA MET A 150 6.10 -8.35 22.05
C MET A 150 6.98 -8.55 23.29
N SER A 151 8.30 -8.65 23.11
CA SER A 151 9.24 -8.32 24.19
C SER A 151 9.51 -6.81 24.25
N GLU A 152 10.11 -6.33 25.34
CA GLU A 152 10.57 -4.93 25.41
C GLU A 152 11.57 -4.63 24.28
N GLN A 153 12.44 -5.58 23.94
CA GLN A 153 13.40 -5.41 22.84
C GLN A 153 12.71 -5.31 21.48
N ASP A 154 11.66 -6.11 21.24
CA ASP A 154 10.91 -6.01 19.98
C ASP A 154 10.23 -4.64 19.84
N LEU A 155 9.72 -4.08 20.94
CA LEU A 155 9.14 -2.74 20.94
C LEU A 155 10.19 -1.67 20.63
N ILE A 156 11.39 -1.77 21.22
CA ILE A 156 12.50 -0.85 20.95
C ILE A 156 12.95 -0.95 19.48
N ASP A 157 13.13 -2.17 18.97
CA ASP A 157 13.53 -2.43 17.58
C ASP A 157 12.49 -1.85 16.60
N LEU A 158 11.20 -2.08 16.86
CA LEU A 158 10.11 -1.55 16.05
C LEU A 158 10.10 -0.02 16.04
N VAL A 159 10.22 0.63 17.21
CA VAL A 159 10.24 2.10 17.29
C VAL A 159 11.46 2.69 16.59
N ASP A 160 12.64 2.07 16.71
CA ASP A 160 13.83 2.51 15.99
C ASP A 160 13.66 2.38 14.48
N TYR A 161 13.03 1.30 14.00
CA TYR A 161 12.65 1.19 12.59
C TYR A 161 11.66 2.28 12.16
N LEU A 162 10.57 2.51 12.92
CA LEU A 162 9.58 3.54 12.61
C LEU A 162 10.20 4.95 12.58
N ALA A 163 11.18 5.23 13.44
CA ALA A 163 11.92 6.48 13.46
C ALA A 163 12.76 6.69 12.17
N THR A 164 13.15 5.63 11.47
CA THR A 164 13.81 5.72 10.15
C THR A 164 12.86 6.05 9.00
N LEU A 165 11.54 5.89 9.19
CA LEU A 165 10.55 6.15 8.16
C LEU A 165 10.32 7.66 8.01
N GLN A 166 11.04 8.27 7.07
CA GLN A 166 11.07 9.71 6.86
C GLN A 166 10.82 10.12 5.40
N THR A 167 10.47 9.18 4.53
CA THR A 167 10.33 9.39 3.09
C THR A 167 8.88 9.21 2.68
N ALA A 168 8.33 10.15 1.91
CA ALA A 168 6.96 10.05 1.43
C ALA A 168 6.82 8.84 0.50
N ALA A 169 5.80 8.02 0.74
CA ALA A 169 5.41 6.97 -0.17
C ALA A 169 4.19 7.42 -0.97
N PHE A 170 4.23 7.17 -2.27
CA PHE A 170 3.12 7.42 -3.16
C PHE A 170 2.77 6.13 -3.92
N SER A 171 1.52 5.70 -3.78
CA SER A 171 0.97 4.53 -4.45
C SER A 171 -0.23 4.99 -5.30
N PRO A 172 -0.19 4.89 -6.63
CA PRO A 172 -1.35 5.22 -7.45
C PRO A 172 -2.54 4.32 -7.10
N GLU A 173 -3.69 4.92 -6.81
CA GLU A 173 -4.93 4.16 -6.58
C GLU A 173 -5.44 3.44 -7.83
N TRP A 174 -4.99 3.88 -9.01
CA TRP A 174 -5.40 3.33 -10.29
C TRP A 174 -4.33 3.52 -11.36
N PHE A 175 -4.40 2.67 -12.38
CA PHE A 175 -3.57 2.70 -13.60
C PHE A 175 -4.45 2.64 -14.84
N HIS A 176 -3.98 3.23 -15.94
CA HIS A 176 -4.44 2.78 -17.26
C HIS A 176 -3.86 1.40 -17.52
N ILE A 177 -4.65 0.47 -18.02
CA ILE A 177 -4.21 -0.89 -18.33
C ILE A 177 -4.69 -1.30 -19.73
N VAL A 178 -3.84 -2.01 -20.45
CA VAL A 178 -4.21 -2.63 -21.73
C VAL A 178 -3.59 -4.02 -21.88
N GLY A 179 -4.33 -4.90 -22.53
CA GLY A 179 -4.08 -6.33 -22.67
C GLY A 179 -5.42 -7.07 -22.83
N PRO A 180 -5.43 -8.41 -22.88
CA PRO A 180 -4.25 -9.27 -22.90
C PRO A 180 -3.56 -9.27 -24.27
N PHE A 181 -2.23 -9.21 -24.28
CA PHE A 181 -1.42 -9.50 -25.46
C PHE A 181 -0.87 -10.93 -25.37
N ASP A 182 -0.57 -11.54 -26.51
CA ASP A 182 -0.01 -12.88 -26.53
C ASP A 182 1.42 -12.87 -25.98
N ASN A 183 1.68 -13.71 -24.98
CA ASN A 183 3.01 -13.90 -24.44
C ASN A 183 3.87 -14.90 -25.24
N GLY A 184 3.24 -15.64 -26.16
CA GLY A 184 3.90 -16.68 -26.94
C GLY A 184 4.32 -17.89 -26.08
N VAL A 185 5.10 -18.79 -26.66
CA VAL A 185 5.56 -20.00 -25.97
C VAL A 185 6.82 -19.68 -25.15
N GLY A 186 6.78 -19.95 -23.84
CA GLY A 186 7.92 -19.74 -22.95
C GLY A 186 8.40 -18.30 -22.90
N ASP A 187 7.47 -17.34 -22.84
CA ASP A 187 7.73 -15.91 -22.66
C ASP A 187 8.45 -15.21 -23.82
N GLU A 188 8.44 -15.81 -25.01
CA GLU A 188 9.17 -15.28 -26.18
C GLU A 188 8.80 -13.83 -26.52
N ASN A 189 7.56 -13.40 -26.23
CA ASN A 189 7.08 -12.06 -26.56
C ASN A 189 7.41 -11.04 -25.46
N PHE A 190 7.90 -11.46 -24.30
CA PHE A 190 8.29 -10.55 -23.22
C PHE A 190 9.44 -9.62 -23.64
N GLU A 191 10.38 -10.12 -24.44
CA GLU A 191 11.48 -9.32 -24.96
C GLU A 191 11.14 -8.57 -26.26
N LYS A 192 10.08 -8.96 -26.96
CA LYS A 192 9.63 -8.25 -28.17
C LYS A 192 9.02 -6.90 -27.76
N MET A 193 9.45 -5.85 -28.46
CA MET A 193 8.94 -4.50 -28.24
C MET A 193 7.45 -4.45 -28.57
N GLY A 194 6.62 -4.15 -27.57
CA GLY A 194 5.21 -3.88 -27.79
C GLY A 194 4.96 -2.46 -28.28
N GLU A 195 3.81 -2.24 -28.92
CA GLU A 195 3.39 -0.91 -29.37
C GLU A 195 3.36 0.14 -28.23
N PRO A 196 2.87 -0.17 -27.01
CA PRO A 196 2.91 0.78 -25.90
C PRO A 196 4.33 1.21 -25.47
N GLU A 197 5.36 0.39 -25.73
CA GLU A 197 6.76 0.72 -25.42
C GLU A 197 7.31 1.81 -26.34
N ALA A 198 6.79 1.93 -27.57
CA ALA A 198 7.18 2.98 -28.51
C ALA A 198 6.47 4.30 -28.18
N LYS A 199 5.16 4.25 -27.97
CA LYS A 199 4.31 5.40 -27.66
C LYS A 199 3.01 4.96 -27.04
N VAL A 200 2.65 5.56 -25.91
CA VAL A 200 1.34 5.34 -25.27
C VAL A 200 0.28 6.22 -25.92
N GLU A 201 -0.71 5.60 -26.55
CA GLU A 201 -1.85 6.27 -27.18
C GLU A 201 -3.16 5.74 -26.54
N LEU A 202 -3.67 6.46 -25.53
CA LEU A 202 -4.76 5.95 -24.66
C LEU A 202 -6.09 5.70 -25.38
N GLU A 203 -6.37 6.45 -26.45
CA GLU A 203 -7.61 6.33 -27.23
C GLU A 203 -7.52 5.27 -28.34
N LYS A 204 -6.34 4.70 -28.58
CA LYS A 204 -6.10 3.77 -29.68
C LYS A 204 -6.41 2.33 -29.27
N LYS A 205 -7.09 1.60 -30.17
CA LYS A 205 -7.23 0.14 -30.04
C LYS A 205 -5.96 -0.56 -30.55
N LEU A 206 -5.53 -1.56 -29.81
CA LEU A 206 -4.32 -2.35 -30.08
C LEU A 206 -4.70 -3.78 -30.46
N LYS A 207 -3.82 -4.47 -31.19
CA LYS A 207 -4.01 -5.89 -31.49
C LYS A 207 -3.65 -6.73 -30.25
N GLY A 208 -4.67 -7.29 -29.59
CA GLY A 208 -4.50 -8.22 -28.46
C GLY A 208 -4.44 -9.69 -28.90
N LYS A 209 -4.39 -10.59 -27.91
CA LYS A 209 -4.27 -12.05 -28.07
C LYS A 209 -5.46 -12.66 -28.81
N SER A 210 -6.67 -12.37 -28.32
CA SER A 210 -7.93 -12.93 -28.87
C SER A 210 -8.77 -11.91 -29.65
N GLY A 211 -8.25 -10.70 -29.88
CA GLY A 211 -8.94 -9.64 -30.61
C GLY A 211 -8.41 -8.24 -30.27
N PRO A 212 -9.02 -7.17 -30.79
CA PRO A 212 -8.64 -5.80 -30.46
C PRO A 212 -8.87 -5.49 -28.97
N VAL A 213 -7.89 -4.87 -28.32
CA VAL A 213 -7.94 -4.43 -26.91
C VAL A 213 -7.81 -2.92 -26.82
N ALA A 214 -8.30 -2.33 -25.73
CA ALA A 214 -8.25 -0.89 -25.50
C ALA A 214 -7.81 -0.60 -24.08
N TRP A 215 -7.26 0.60 -23.86
CA TRP A 215 -6.94 1.06 -22.52
C TRP A 215 -8.20 1.18 -21.67
N SER A 216 -8.13 0.67 -20.45
CA SER A 216 -9.17 0.83 -19.43
C SER A 216 -8.52 1.23 -18.11
N LYS A 217 -9.31 1.34 -17.04
CA LYS A 217 -8.79 1.63 -15.70
C LYS A 217 -8.88 0.41 -14.81
N VAL A 218 -7.79 0.11 -14.14
CA VAL A 218 -7.74 -0.85 -13.02
C VAL A 218 -7.42 -0.10 -11.73
N ARG A 219 -8.02 -0.52 -10.63
CA ARG A 219 -7.83 0.08 -9.30
C ARG A 219 -7.12 -0.89 -8.38
N ALA A 220 -6.22 -0.36 -7.57
CA ALA A 220 -5.60 -1.13 -6.50
C ALA A 220 -6.64 -1.42 -5.41
N SER A 221 -6.51 -2.58 -4.78
CA SER A 221 -7.19 -2.88 -3.53
C SER A 221 -6.64 -1.97 -2.41
N PHE A 222 -7.37 -1.85 -1.31
CA PHE A 222 -7.00 -0.97 -0.19
C PHE A 222 -5.62 -1.29 0.41
N ASN A 223 -5.10 -2.51 0.18
CA ASN A 223 -3.78 -2.95 0.62
C ASN A 223 -2.64 -2.65 -0.40
N GLY A 224 -2.93 -1.91 -1.46
CA GLY A 224 -1.99 -1.58 -2.54
C GLY A 224 -1.88 -2.64 -3.64
N TYR A 225 -2.58 -3.78 -3.53
CA TYR A 225 -2.51 -4.86 -4.53
C TYR A 225 -3.40 -4.60 -5.74
N LEU A 226 -2.83 -4.64 -6.95
CA LEU A 226 -3.57 -4.69 -8.20
C LEU A 226 -3.80 -6.15 -8.60
N ASN A 227 -5.05 -6.61 -8.52
CA ASN A 227 -5.42 -7.95 -8.98
C ASN A 227 -5.74 -7.91 -10.49
N LEU A 228 -4.74 -8.27 -11.29
CA LEU A 228 -4.84 -8.25 -12.75
C LEU A 228 -5.50 -9.54 -13.29
N ALA A 229 -5.42 -10.64 -12.55
CA ALA A 229 -6.09 -11.88 -12.91
C ALA A 229 -7.61 -11.68 -12.99
N LEU A 230 -8.18 -10.98 -12.01
CA LEU A 230 -9.61 -10.62 -12.02
C LEU A 230 -9.96 -9.72 -13.20
N HIS A 231 -9.07 -8.80 -13.57
CA HIS A 231 -9.30 -7.88 -14.69
C HIS A 231 -9.31 -8.58 -16.05
N PHE A 232 -8.41 -9.54 -16.26
CA PHE A 232 -8.28 -10.27 -17.52
C PHE A 232 -9.06 -11.59 -17.56
N SER A 233 -9.77 -11.96 -16.50
CA SER A 233 -10.56 -13.18 -16.45
C SER A 233 -11.56 -13.28 -17.63
N PRO A 234 -11.66 -14.43 -18.32
CA PRO A 234 -10.98 -15.70 -18.03
C PRO A 234 -9.59 -15.87 -18.69
N GLU A 235 -9.08 -14.88 -19.41
CA GLU A 235 -7.85 -14.93 -20.20
C GLU A 235 -6.64 -14.31 -19.46
N SER A 236 -6.33 -14.77 -18.25
CA SER A 236 -5.25 -14.23 -17.42
C SER A 236 -3.89 -14.94 -17.56
N ASN A 237 -3.82 -16.05 -18.30
CA ASN A 237 -2.63 -16.89 -18.40
C ASN A 237 -1.96 -16.80 -19.78
N GLY A 238 -0.63 -16.83 -19.79
CA GLY A 238 0.19 -16.71 -20.98
C GLY A 238 -0.09 -15.39 -21.69
N ILE A 239 -0.14 -14.29 -20.93
CA ILE A 239 -0.46 -12.96 -21.45
C ILE A 239 0.60 -11.94 -21.07
N ILE A 240 0.69 -10.90 -21.87
CA ILE A 240 1.37 -9.65 -21.53
C ILE A 240 0.30 -8.60 -21.25
N SER A 241 0.52 -7.79 -20.23
CA SER A 241 -0.26 -6.59 -19.92
C SER A 241 0.65 -5.38 -19.77
N TYR A 242 0.13 -4.21 -20.15
CA TYR A 242 0.81 -2.93 -19.93
C TYR A 242 -0.01 -2.07 -18.98
N LEU A 243 0.66 -1.49 -17.99
CA LEU A 243 0.10 -0.49 -17.10
C LEU A 243 0.79 0.85 -17.34
N TYR A 244 0.02 1.92 -17.31
CA TYR A 244 0.51 3.28 -17.55
C TYR A 244 -0.06 4.27 -16.54
N GLN A 245 0.82 5.14 -16.04
CA GLN A 245 0.44 6.28 -15.21
C GLN A 245 1.42 7.43 -15.41
N VAL A 246 0.93 8.67 -15.29
CA VAL A 246 1.77 9.87 -15.27
C VAL A 246 1.90 10.36 -13.83
N ILE A 247 3.15 10.54 -13.39
CA ILE A 247 3.49 11.04 -12.06
C ILE A 247 3.95 12.48 -12.17
N ASP A 248 3.36 13.38 -11.40
CA ASP A 248 3.79 14.78 -11.31
C ASP A 248 4.72 14.97 -10.10
N SER A 249 5.94 15.42 -10.38
CA SER A 249 6.94 15.74 -9.35
C SER A 249 7.07 17.26 -9.20
N PRO A 250 7.05 17.80 -7.96
CA PRO A 250 7.15 19.25 -7.75
C PRO A 250 8.54 19.82 -8.09
N ILE A 251 9.57 18.97 -8.06
CA ILE A 251 10.97 19.31 -8.31
C ILE A 251 11.66 18.20 -9.10
N ASP A 252 12.85 18.50 -9.63
CA ASP A 252 13.79 17.44 -10.00
C ASP A 252 14.27 16.74 -8.72
N GLN A 253 14.10 15.43 -8.62
CA GLN A 253 14.50 14.67 -7.43
C GLN A 253 14.83 13.22 -7.76
N GLU A 254 15.73 12.65 -6.95
CA GLU A 254 15.91 11.21 -6.86
C GLU A 254 14.67 10.58 -6.19
N ALA A 255 14.27 9.42 -6.69
CA ALA A 255 13.16 8.64 -6.15
C ALA A 255 13.50 7.15 -6.21
N THR A 256 12.69 6.34 -5.53
CA THR A 256 12.85 4.89 -5.52
C THR A 256 11.52 4.22 -5.80
N ILE A 257 11.45 3.46 -6.89
CA ILE A 257 10.30 2.62 -7.18
C ILE A 257 10.43 1.35 -6.34
N LEU A 258 9.42 1.08 -5.53
CA LEU A 258 9.21 -0.20 -4.86
C LEU A 258 8.18 -0.98 -5.66
N VAL A 259 8.58 -2.16 -6.14
CA VAL A 259 7.75 -2.95 -7.06
C VAL A 259 7.85 -4.44 -6.77
N GLY A 260 6.74 -5.13 -6.97
CA GLY A 260 6.73 -6.58 -7.11
C GLY A 260 5.51 -6.99 -7.92
N ALA A 261 5.78 -7.50 -9.11
CA ALA A 261 4.78 -8.08 -10.00
C ALA A 261 4.78 -9.60 -9.86
N ASP A 262 3.68 -10.20 -10.26
CA ASP A 262 3.66 -11.61 -10.57
C ASP A 262 4.43 -11.86 -11.85
N ASP A 263 5.28 -12.88 -11.84
CA ASP A 263 6.21 -13.23 -12.90
C ASP A 263 7.11 -12.06 -13.37
N CYS A 264 7.25 -11.93 -14.70
CA CYS A 264 8.24 -11.08 -15.35
C CYS A 264 7.75 -9.62 -15.44
N ILE A 265 8.65 -8.66 -15.26
CA ILE A 265 8.33 -7.23 -15.32
C ILE A 265 9.41 -6.40 -16.02
N LYS A 266 8.99 -5.40 -16.78
CA LYS A 266 9.82 -4.27 -17.22
C LYS A 266 9.18 -2.94 -16.82
N ILE A 267 10.00 -1.95 -16.52
CA ILE A 267 9.53 -0.60 -16.14
C ILE A 267 10.30 0.43 -16.94
N TRP A 268 9.57 1.38 -17.50
CA TRP A 268 10.11 2.58 -18.12
C TRP A 268 9.65 3.80 -17.35
N VAL A 269 10.57 4.75 -17.14
CA VAL A 269 10.28 6.08 -16.62
C VAL A 269 10.82 7.07 -17.64
N ASN A 270 9.99 8.02 -18.09
CA ASN A 270 10.39 9.00 -19.10
C ASN A 270 10.91 8.34 -20.40
N ASN A 271 10.28 7.24 -20.83
CA ASN A 271 10.65 6.43 -21.99
C ASN A 271 12.05 5.76 -21.92
N VAL A 272 12.66 5.68 -20.73
CA VAL A 272 13.91 4.97 -20.49
C VAL A 272 13.62 3.72 -19.68
N GLU A 273 14.07 2.55 -20.13
CA GLU A 273 13.96 1.30 -19.35
C GLU A 273 14.84 1.45 -18.09
N VAL A 274 14.21 1.40 -16.92
CA VAL A 274 14.89 1.54 -15.63
C VAL A 274 15.00 0.21 -14.88
N PHE A 275 14.19 -0.78 -15.26
CA PHE A 275 14.16 -2.06 -14.58
C PHE A 275 13.65 -3.18 -15.46
N LYS A 276 14.21 -4.37 -15.26
CA LYS A 276 13.78 -5.63 -15.84
C LYS A 276 14.04 -6.77 -14.88
N ASP A 277 13.04 -7.62 -14.68
CA ASP A 277 13.11 -8.86 -13.92
C ASP A 277 12.40 -9.97 -14.72
N LYS A 278 13.06 -11.12 -14.86
CA LYS A 278 12.56 -12.27 -15.65
C LYS A 278 12.14 -13.44 -14.79
N ASN A 279 12.14 -13.27 -13.47
CA ASN A 279 11.85 -14.38 -12.58
C ASN A 279 10.35 -14.59 -12.44
N HIS A 280 9.94 -15.86 -12.34
CA HIS A 280 8.56 -16.26 -12.13
C HIS A 280 8.28 -16.39 -10.64
N PHE A 281 7.72 -15.32 -10.07
CA PHE A 281 7.53 -15.17 -8.64
C PHE A 281 6.19 -14.50 -8.38
N ALA A 282 5.49 -14.96 -7.34
CA ALA A 282 4.33 -14.28 -6.81
C ALA A 282 4.61 -12.79 -6.55
N ALA A 283 3.59 -11.96 -6.79
CA ALA A 283 3.64 -10.53 -6.49
C ALA A 283 3.86 -10.31 -4.98
N GLN A 284 4.92 -9.59 -4.62
CA GLN A 284 5.25 -9.25 -3.24
C GLN A 284 5.54 -7.75 -3.10
N PRO A 285 4.99 -7.06 -2.10
CA PRO A 285 5.27 -5.64 -1.90
C PRO A 285 6.76 -5.37 -1.73
N ALA A 286 7.29 -4.39 -2.47
CA ALA A 286 8.69 -3.98 -2.41
C ALA A 286 9.72 -5.12 -2.59
N ARG A 287 9.37 -6.19 -3.34
CA ARG A 287 10.32 -7.26 -3.70
C ARG A 287 11.59 -6.70 -4.34
N ASN A 288 11.39 -5.73 -5.22
CA ASN A 288 12.43 -5.02 -5.94
C ASN A 288 12.39 -3.53 -5.57
N SER A 289 13.57 -2.91 -5.56
CA SER A 289 13.78 -1.48 -5.32
C SER A 289 14.62 -0.91 -6.45
N VAL A 290 14.12 0.12 -7.13
CA VAL A 290 14.73 0.67 -8.33
C VAL A 290 14.95 2.17 -8.15
N ALA A 291 16.21 2.60 -8.14
CA ALA A 291 16.55 4.02 -8.11
C ALA A 291 16.21 4.68 -9.45
N VAL A 292 15.50 5.81 -9.41
CA VAL A 292 15.08 6.56 -10.60
C VAL A 292 15.21 8.07 -10.36
N LYS A 293 15.31 8.84 -11.45
CA LYS A 293 15.27 10.31 -11.41
C LYS A 293 13.96 10.81 -11.95
N LEU A 294 13.24 11.58 -11.15
CA LEU A 294 12.05 12.30 -11.58
C LEU A 294 12.43 13.71 -11.97
N LYS A 295 11.88 14.17 -13.10
CA LYS A 295 11.96 15.57 -13.53
C LYS A 295 10.81 16.36 -12.91
N LYS A 296 10.99 17.66 -12.68
CA LYS A 296 9.90 18.56 -12.32
C LYS A 296 8.80 18.49 -13.39
N GLY A 297 7.56 18.35 -12.95
CA GLY A 297 6.39 18.15 -13.79
C GLY A 297 6.11 16.67 -14.08
N ALA A 298 5.59 16.40 -15.27
CA ALA A 298 5.09 15.08 -15.66
C ALA A 298 6.21 14.06 -15.94
N ASN A 299 6.08 12.87 -15.38
CA ASN A 299 6.93 11.71 -15.58
C ASN A 299 6.06 10.51 -15.96
N PRO A 300 5.95 10.15 -17.25
CA PRO A 300 5.27 8.93 -17.66
C PRO A 300 5.99 7.69 -17.13
N VAL A 301 5.22 6.79 -16.54
CA VAL A 301 5.65 5.46 -16.08
C VAL A 301 4.87 4.42 -16.87
N LEU A 302 5.59 3.55 -17.58
CA LEU A 302 5.04 2.39 -18.26
C LEU A 302 5.57 1.13 -17.59
N ILE A 303 4.71 0.16 -17.37
CA ILE A 303 5.04 -1.13 -16.78
C ILE A 303 4.55 -2.20 -17.75
N LYS A 304 5.40 -3.16 -18.08
CA LYS A 304 5.03 -4.37 -18.81
C LYS A 304 5.12 -5.53 -17.84
N ILE A 305 4.06 -6.31 -17.73
CA ILE A 305 4.06 -7.56 -16.95
C ILE A 305 3.75 -8.69 -17.91
N ASN A 306 4.52 -9.75 -17.83
CA ASN A 306 4.20 -11.01 -18.45
C ASN A 306 3.75 -11.98 -17.35
N ASN A 307 2.57 -12.54 -17.53
CA ASN A 307 1.98 -13.55 -16.68
C ASN A 307 2.00 -14.92 -17.36
N GLY A 308 2.67 -15.90 -16.73
CA GLY A 308 2.68 -17.30 -17.14
C GLY A 308 1.37 -17.99 -16.78
N GLU A 309 1.26 -18.50 -15.55
CA GLU A 309 0.08 -19.19 -15.06
C GLU A 309 -0.21 -18.86 -13.59
N GLY A 310 -1.50 -18.80 -13.23
CA GLY A 310 -1.93 -18.74 -11.83
C GLY A 310 -2.40 -17.35 -11.42
N GLU A 311 -1.77 -16.77 -10.41
CA GLU A 311 -2.08 -15.40 -10.01
C GLU A 311 -1.67 -14.43 -11.14
N HIS A 312 -2.05 -13.16 -11.00
CA HIS A 312 -1.51 -12.09 -11.83
C HIS A 312 -1.73 -10.78 -11.09
N GLY A 313 -0.66 -10.12 -10.69
CA GLY A 313 -0.80 -8.90 -9.91
C GLY A 313 0.44 -8.03 -9.81
N LEU A 314 0.26 -6.89 -9.16
CA LEU A 314 1.28 -5.85 -8.99
C LEU A 314 1.12 -5.12 -7.67
N TYR A 315 2.23 -4.95 -6.97
CA TYR A 315 2.43 -3.88 -5.99
C TYR A 315 3.37 -2.83 -6.60
N PHE A 316 3.00 -1.56 -6.52
CA PHE A 316 3.81 -0.46 -7.05
C PHE A 316 3.72 0.77 -6.15
N SER A 317 4.86 1.34 -5.78
CA SER A 317 4.94 2.59 -5.03
C SER A 317 6.22 3.33 -5.33
N ILE A 318 6.22 4.63 -5.09
CA ILE A 318 7.37 5.49 -5.31
C ILE A 318 7.70 6.22 -4.01
N LEU A 319 8.92 6.06 -3.54
CA LEU A 319 9.48 6.83 -2.45
C LEU A 319 10.16 8.08 -3.00
N SER A 320 9.86 9.24 -2.42
CA SER A 320 10.43 10.53 -2.84
C SER A 320 10.59 11.47 -1.66
N LYS A 321 11.53 12.42 -1.78
CA LYS A 321 11.80 13.41 -0.72
C LYS A 321 10.64 14.40 -0.61
N GLU A 322 10.27 15.00 -1.73
CA GLU A 322 9.11 15.88 -1.83
C GLU A 322 7.91 15.08 -2.36
N PRO A 323 6.76 15.11 -1.67
CA PRO A 323 5.58 14.35 -2.08
C PRO A 323 5.20 14.59 -3.54
N ILE A 324 4.92 13.49 -4.23
CA ILE A 324 4.47 13.45 -5.63
C ILE A 324 2.97 13.13 -5.71
N LYS A 325 2.38 13.33 -6.88
CA LYS A 325 0.95 13.09 -7.12
C LYS A 325 0.70 12.50 -8.51
N ILE A 326 -0.52 12.04 -8.76
CA ILE A 326 -0.97 11.72 -10.12
C ILE A 326 -0.95 13.01 -10.95
N GLY A 327 -0.33 12.96 -12.14
CA GLY A 327 -0.34 14.06 -13.09
C GLY A 327 -1.75 14.34 -13.62
N ALA A 328 -2.02 15.61 -13.93
CA ALA A 328 -3.25 15.94 -14.66
C ALA A 328 -3.28 15.18 -15.98
N LYS A 329 -4.47 14.71 -16.39
CA LYS A 329 -4.66 14.10 -17.72
C LYS A 329 -4.05 15.01 -18.78
N GLN A 330 -3.14 14.47 -19.60
CA GLN A 330 -2.80 15.06 -20.89
C GLN A 330 -3.78 14.55 -21.94
#